data_AF-X0Y9E0-F1
#
_entry.id   AF-X0Y9E0-F1
#
_cell.length_a   1.000
_cell.length_b   1.000
_cell.length_c   1.000
_cell.angle_alpha   90.00
_cell.angle_beta   90.00
_cell.angle_gamma   90.00
#
_symmetry.space_group_name_H-M   'P 1'
#
loop_
_entity.id
_entity.type
_entity.pdbx_description
1 polymer ?
#
loop_
_entity_poly.entity_id
_entity_poly.type
_entity_poly.pdbx_seq_one_letter_code
_entity_poly.pdbx_strand_id
1 'polypeptide(L)'
;GPAVRLYDEKGKARAMLTVLKDGPGLVLHDEKGKVRAILSAFKGGPKLGLHDEKGNVRAGLTAFKGEPALFMLDEKGKAVWSAP
;
A
#
# COMPACT_ATOMS: atom_id res chain seq x y z
N GLY A 1 13.17 11.56 2.56
CA GLY A 1 12.68 12.82 3.11
C GLY A 1 12.24 12.62 4.54
N PRO A 2 11.54 13.59 5.15
CA PRO A 2 11.01 13.46 6.50
C PRO A 2 10.00 12.32 6.62
N ALA A 3 9.81 11.81 7.83
CA ALA A 3 8.80 10.81 8.15
C ALA A 3 8.17 11.05 9.53
N VAL A 4 6.87 10.78 9.64
CA VAL A 4 6.13 10.68 10.90
C VAL A 4 5.76 9.21 11.09
N ARG A 5 6.00 8.68 12.29
CA ARG A 5 5.63 7.31 12.67
C ARG A 5 4.73 7.33 13.89
N LEU A 6 3.67 6.53 13.84
CA LEU A 6 2.78 6.27 14.98
C LEU A 6 3.11 4.89 15.52
N TYR A 7 3.27 4.78 16.83
CA TYR A 7 3.60 3.56 17.55
C TYR A 7 2.43 3.15 18.45
N ASP A 8 2.23 1.86 18.64
CA ASP A 8 1.34 1.36 19.69
C ASP A 8 2.03 1.37 21.08
N GLU A 9 1.28 0.97 22.11
CA GLU A 9 1.75 0.91 23.50
C GLU A 9 2.94 -0.02 23.71
N LYS A 10 3.17 -0.97 22.80
CA LYS A 10 4.30 -1.91 22.83
C LYS A 10 5.51 -1.37 22.07
N GLY A 11 5.47 -0.11 21.63
CA GLY A 11 6.53 0.53 20.86
C GLY A 11 6.62 0.04 19.42
N LYS A 12 5.55 -0.55 18.87
CA LYS A 12 5.54 -1.08 17.51
C LYS A 12 4.91 -0.10 16.54
N ALA A 13 5.60 0.17 15.42
CA ALA A 13 5.09 1.08 14.40
C ALA A 13 3.78 0.53 13.79
N ARG A 14 2.73 1.35 13.77
CA ARG A 14 1.41 1.02 13.20
C ARG A 14 1.09 1.81 11.95
N ALA A 15 1.63 3.03 11.84
CA ALA A 15 1.52 3.84 10.64
C ALA A 15 2.81 4.63 10.40
N MET A 16 3.12 4.87 9.14
CA MET A 16 4.21 5.74 8.72
C MET A 16 3.76 6.61 7.55
N LEU A 17 3.82 7.94 7.73
CA LEU A 17 3.71 8.91 6.65
C LEU A 17 5.12 9.39 6.31
N THR A 18 5.53 9.26 5.04
CA THR A 18 6.91 9.51 4.62
C THR A 18 6.96 10.22 3.28
N VAL A 19 8.02 10.99 3.05
CA VAL A 19 8.37 11.55 1.74
C VAL A 19 9.54 10.76 1.16
N LEU A 20 9.28 9.98 0.12
CA LEU A 20 10.29 9.23 -0.63
C LEU A 20 10.82 10.09 -1.79
N LYS A 21 11.88 9.62 -2.46
CA LYS A 21 12.43 10.27 -3.65
C LYS A 21 11.37 10.46 -4.75
N ASP A 22 10.50 9.46 -4.90
CA ASP A 22 9.55 9.40 -6.00
C ASP A 22 8.15 9.93 -5.64
N GLY A 23 7.94 10.34 -4.38
CA GLY A 23 6.68 10.90 -3.88
C GLY A 23 6.33 10.52 -2.44
N PRO A 24 5.21 11.03 -1.89
CA PRO A 24 4.77 10.68 -0.54
C PRO A 24 4.18 9.27 -0.47
N GLY A 25 4.24 8.67 0.71
CA GLY A 25 3.64 7.38 1.01
C GLY A 25 3.11 7.29 2.45
N LEU A 26 1.99 6.58 2.61
CA LEU A 26 1.42 6.14 3.87
C LEU A 26 1.46 4.61 3.91
N VAL A 27 2.07 4.06 4.95
CA VAL A 27 2.17 2.60 5.17
C VAL A 27 1.50 2.25 6.49
N LEU A 28 0.56 1.29 6.46
CA LEU A 28 -0.11 0.76 7.64
C LEU A 28 0.40 -0.64 7.95
N HIS A 29 0.68 -0.91 9.23
CA HIS A 29 1.20 -2.18 9.71
C HIS A 29 0.23 -2.85 10.69
N ASP A 30 0.16 -4.18 10.64
CA ASP A 30 -0.52 -4.97 11.66
C ASP A 30 0.27 -5.07 12.97
N GLU A 31 -0.30 -5.74 13.96
CA GLU A 31 0.34 -6.02 15.25
C GLU A 31 1.61 -6.87 15.15
N LYS A 32 1.81 -7.59 14.03
CA LYS A 32 3.03 -8.37 13.73
C LYS A 32 4.05 -7.53 12.97
N GLY A 33 3.70 -6.31 12.57
CA GLY A 33 4.58 -5.36 11.91
C GLY A 33 4.62 -5.58 10.41
N LYS A 34 3.70 -6.39 9.88
CA LYS A 34 3.57 -6.62 8.45
C LYS A 34 2.75 -5.51 7.83
N VAL A 35 3.15 -5.08 6.65
CA VAL A 35 2.43 -4.09 5.86
C VAL A 35 1.07 -4.66 5.45
N ARG A 36 -0.01 -3.92 5.73
CA ARG A 36 -1.38 -4.27 5.35
C ARG A 36 -1.97 -3.35 4.31
N ALA A 37 -1.55 -2.10 4.29
CA ALA A 37 -1.95 -1.15 3.26
C ALA A 37 -0.81 -0.19 2.93
N ILE A 38 -0.71 0.17 1.66
CA ILE A 38 0.17 1.23 1.18
C ILE A 38 -0.67 2.17 0.33
N LEU A 39 -0.72 3.45 0.69
CA LEU A 39 -1.17 4.53 -0.18
C LEU A 39 0.06 5.33 -0.61
N SER A 40 0.20 5.56 -1.90
CA SER A 40 1.36 6.26 -2.46
C SER A 40 0.94 7.15 -3.60
N ALA A 41 1.66 8.25 -3.80
CA ALA A 41 1.49 9.13 -4.94
C ALA A 41 2.84 9.33 -5.62
N PHE A 42 3.07 8.59 -6.70
CA PHE A 42 4.31 8.69 -7.47
C PHE A 42 4.08 9.48 -8.76
N LYS A 43 5.15 9.79 -9.50
CA LYS A 43 5.08 10.45 -10.82
C LYS A 43 4.08 9.77 -11.78
N GLY A 44 3.91 8.45 -11.70
CA GLY A 44 2.96 7.69 -12.52
C GLY A 44 1.49 7.85 -12.13
N GLY A 45 1.19 8.33 -10.92
CA GLY A 45 -0.14 8.46 -10.34
C GLY A 45 -0.24 7.82 -8.96
N PRO A 46 -1.39 7.98 -8.28
CA PRO A 46 -1.61 7.38 -6.98
C PRO A 46 -1.94 5.89 -7.07
N LYS A 47 -1.55 5.15 -6.03
CA LYS A 47 -1.85 3.73 -5.83
C LYS A 47 -2.22 3.47 -4.37
N LEU A 48 -3.33 2.76 -4.17
CA LEU A 48 -3.63 2.03 -2.94
C LEU A 48 -3.39 0.54 -3.17
N GLY A 49 -2.63 -0.13 -2.30
CA GLY A 49 -2.43 -1.58 -2.33
C GLY A 49 -2.77 -2.20 -0.99
N LEU A 50 -3.62 -3.23 -0.98
CA LEU A 50 -4.00 -3.99 0.20
C LEU A 50 -3.27 -5.33 0.21
N HIS A 51 -2.69 -5.70 1.34
CA HIS A 51 -1.87 -6.90 1.48
C HIS A 51 -2.52 -7.90 2.44
N ASP A 52 -2.32 -9.19 2.21
CA ASP A 52 -2.71 -10.28 3.11
C ASP A 52 -1.73 -10.44 4.29
N GLU A 53 -1.97 -11.43 5.15
CA GLU A 53 -1.11 -11.73 6.31
C GLU A 53 0.28 -12.26 5.94
N LYS A 54 0.47 -12.72 4.71
CA LYS A 54 1.77 -13.15 4.18
C LYS A 54 2.53 -11.98 3.55
N GLY A 55 1.88 -10.83 3.36
CA GLY A 55 2.43 -9.65 2.72
C GLY A 55 2.23 -9.62 1.21
N ASN A 56 1.35 -10.46 0.66
CA ASN A 56 1.03 -10.45 -0.76
C ASN A 56 -0.05 -9.42 -1.05
N VAL A 57 0.06 -8.69 -2.17
CA VAL A 57 -1.00 -7.78 -2.64
C VAL A 57 -2.24 -8.60 -3.03
N ARG A 58 -3.40 -8.25 -2.47
CA ARG A 58 -4.69 -8.89 -2.78
C ARG A 58 -5.68 -7.99 -3.49
N ALA A 59 -5.50 -6.68 -3.35
CA ALA A 59 -6.27 -5.70 -4.08
C ALA A 59 -5.42 -4.46 -4.36
N GLY A 60 -5.72 -3.78 -5.45
CA GLY A 60 -5.13 -2.48 -5.71
C GLY A 60 -6.07 -1.57 -6.48
N LEU A 61 -5.97 -0.28 -6.18
CA LEU A 61 -6.62 0.82 -6.89
C LEU A 61 -5.52 1.76 -7.40
N THR A 62 -5.48 1.98 -8.71
CA THR A 62 -4.50 2.83 -9.38
C THR A 62 -5.21 3.87 -10.22
N ALA A 63 -4.67 5.09 -10.23
CA ALA A 63 -5.07 6.12 -11.18
C ALA A 63 -3.83 6.55 -11.99
N PHE A 64 -3.21 5.57 -12.65
CA PHE A 64 -2.07 5.85 -13.51
C PHE A 64 -2.54 6.49 -14.82
N LYS A 65 -1.69 7.33 -15.42
CA LYS A 65 -2.05 8.03 -16.66
C LYS A 65 -2.40 7.03 -17.78
N GLY A 66 -3.66 7.04 -18.22
CA GLY A 66 -4.16 6.19 -19.30
C GLY A 66 -4.53 4.76 -18.89
N GLU A 67 -4.23 4.37 -17.65
CA GLU A 67 -4.44 3.01 -17.14
C GLU A 67 -4.93 3.06 -15.68
N PRO A 68 -6.08 3.71 -15.38
CA PRO A 68 -6.75 3.49 -14.12
C PRO A 68 -7.13 2.00 -14.02
N ALA A 69 -7.08 1.47 -12.81
CA ALA A 69 -7.51 0.10 -12.58
C ALA A 69 -7.91 -0.11 -11.11
N LEU A 70 -8.95 -0.92 -10.92
CA LEU A 70 -9.21 -1.64 -9.68
C LEU A 70 -9.01 -3.13 -9.97
N PHE A 71 -8.21 -3.82 -9.17
CA PHE A 71 -7.95 -5.25 -9.36
C PHE A 71 -7.95 -6.02 -8.04
N MET A 72 -8.32 -7.30 -8.15
CA MET A 72 -8.29 -8.29 -7.08
C MET A 72 -7.41 -9.46 -7.52
N LEU A 73 -6.51 -9.92 -6.66
CA LEU A 73 -5.56 -11.01 -6.95
C LEU A 73 -5.88 -12.25 -6.09
N ASP A 74 -5.60 -13.44 -6.60
CA ASP A 74 -5.57 -14.69 -5.83
C ASP A 74 -4.27 -14.84 -5.01
N GLU A 75 -4.11 -15.97 -4.31
CA GLU A 75 -2.90 -16.24 -3.50
C GLU A 75 -1.62 -16.38 -4.32
N LYS A 76 -1.73 -16.66 -5.62
CA LYS A 76 -0.62 -16.80 -6.55
C LYS A 76 -0.31 -15.49 -7.27
N GLY A 77 -1.02 -14.40 -6.93
CA GLY A 77 -0.88 -13.09 -7.57
C GLY A 77 -1.57 -12.97 -8.92
N LYS A 78 -2.42 -13.93 -9.31
CA LYS A 78 -3.20 -13.87 -10.55
C LYS A 78 -4.47 -13.06 -10.34
N ALA A 79 -4.82 -12.21 -11.29
CA ALA A 79 -6.08 -11.47 -11.24
C ALA A 79 -7.28 -12.44 -11.23
N VAL A 80 -8.13 -12.30 -10.20
CA VAL A 80 -9.46 -12.91 -10.16
C VAL A 80 -10.51 -11.97 -10.71
N TRP A 81 -10.24 -10.67 -10.67
CA TRP A 81 -11.09 -9.62 -11.23
C TRP A 81 -10.27 -8.35 -11.47
N SER A 82 -10.61 -7.61 -12.52
CA SER A 82 -10.12 -6.25 -12.73
C SER A 82 -11.14 -5.41 -13.50
N ALA A 83 -11.18 -4.11 -13.23
CA ALA A 83 -11.87 -3.10 -14.03
C ALA A 83 -10.95 -1.90 -14.24
N PRO A 84 -11.10 -1.18 -15.37
CA PRO A 84 -10.46 0.11 -15.57
C PRO A 84 -11.04 1.19 -14.64
#